data_AF-B9T773-F1
#
_entry.id   AF-B9T773-F1
#
_cell.length_a   1.000
_cell.length_b   1.000
_cell.length_c   1.000
_cell.angle_alpha   90.00
_cell.angle_beta   90.00
_cell.angle_gamma   90.00
#
_symmetry.space_group_name_H-M   'P 1'
#
loop_
_entity.id
_entity.type
_entity.pdbx_description
1 polymer ?
#
loop_
_entity_poly.entity_id
_entity_poly.type
_entity_poly.pdbx_seq_one_letter_code
_entity_poly.pdbx_strand_id
1 'polypeptide(L)'
;MIAFFTKLKTLWDEKDALNAFPPCHCEAASQIKTYLESQKTMQFLMGLGEQFANVHSMVISMDALPEINKAYSMALRHEKQVAASISQPAAETSAAYMIKKPPISWRKEV
;
A
#
# COMPACT_ATOMS: atom_id res chain seq x y z
N MET A 1 -1.43 -8.04 9.62
CA MET A 1 -1.34 -8.27 8.15
C MET A 1 -0.77 -9.64 7.75
N ILE A 2 0.36 -10.07 8.31
CA ILE A 2 1.12 -11.27 7.87
C ILE A 2 0.27 -12.56 7.93
N ALA A 3 -0.35 -12.85 9.08
CA ALA A 3 -1.13 -14.08 9.26
C ALA A 3 -2.30 -14.22 8.26
N PHE A 4 -2.97 -13.11 7.95
CA PHE A 4 -4.03 -13.07 6.94
C PHE A 4 -3.47 -13.40 5.55
N PHE A 5 -2.39 -12.73 5.14
CA PHE A 5 -1.79 -12.95 3.82
C PHE A 5 -1.26 -14.38 3.67
N THR A 6 -0.60 -14.92 4.70
CA THR A 6 -0.13 -16.31 4.70
C THR A 6 -1.29 -17.29 4.52
N LYS A 7 -2.38 -17.12 5.28
CA LYS A 7 -3.58 -17.97 5.15
C LYS A 7 -4.18 -17.90 3.74
N LEU A 8 -4.29 -16.69 3.19
CA LEU A 8 -4.82 -16.49 1.84
C LEU A 8 -3.92 -17.14 0.77
N LYS A 9 -2.60 -17.00 0.91
CA LYS A 9 -1.62 -17.66 0.03
C LYS A 9 -1.75 -19.17 0.07
N THR A 10 -1.87 -19.78 1.26
CA THR A 10 -2.07 -21.23 1.39
C THR A 10 -3.32 -21.70 0.62
N LEU A 11 -4.44 -20.98 0.72
CA LEU A 11 -5.66 -21.33 0.00
C LEU A 11 -5.48 -21.25 -1.53
N TRP A 12 -4.73 -20.27 -2.03
CA TRP A 12 -4.41 -20.20 -3.46
C TRP A 12 -3.49 -21.33 -3.89
N ASP A 13 -2.46 -21.64 -3.10
CA ASP A 13 -1.52 -22.72 -3.41
C ASP A 13 -2.27 -24.08 -3.44
N GLU A 14 -3.20 -24.32 -2.51
CA GLU A 14 -4.09 -25.50 -2.52
C GLU A 14 -5.01 -25.54 -3.75
N LYS A 15 -5.62 -24.40 -4.10
CA LYS A 15 -6.46 -24.29 -5.31
C LYS A 15 -5.65 -24.57 -6.57
N ASP A 16 -4.46 -23.99 -6.68
CA ASP A 16 -3.59 -24.12 -7.84
C ASP A 16 -3.11 -25.58 -7.97
N ALA A 17 -2.87 -26.28 -6.85
CA ALA A 17 -2.55 -27.71 -6.83
C ALA A 17 -3.70 -28.60 -7.34
N LEU A 18 -4.95 -28.26 -7.02
CA LEU A 18 -6.14 -28.99 -7.50
C LEU A 18 -6.45 -28.70 -8.97
N ASN A 19 -6.14 -27.49 -9.45
CA ASN A 19 -6.43 -27.04 -10.81
C ASN A 19 -5.18 -27.06 -11.71
N ALA A 20 -4.29 -28.04 -11.51
CA ALA A 20 -3.06 -28.14 -12.29
C ALA A 20 -3.38 -28.32 -13.80
N PHE A 21 -3.23 -27.24 -14.56
CA PHE A 21 -3.34 -27.28 -16.01
C PHE A 21 -2.07 -27.87 -16.64
N PRO A 22 -2.19 -28.62 -17.75
CA PRO A 22 -1.02 -29.06 -18.48
C PRO A 22 -0.23 -27.84 -19.01
N PRO A 23 1.11 -27.94 -19.10
CA PRO A 23 1.93 -26.84 -19.60
C PRO A 23 1.55 -26.49 -21.04
N CYS A 24 1.05 -25.28 -21.27
CA CYS A 24 0.82 -24.70 -22.61
C CYS A 24 1.76 -23.52 -22.83
N HIS A 25 2.42 -23.47 -23.98
CA HIS A 25 3.26 -22.35 -24.41
C HIS A 25 2.52 -21.38 -25.35
N CYS A 26 1.19 -21.52 -25.43
CA CYS A 26 0.33 -20.66 -26.21
C CYS A 26 0.24 -19.25 -25.59
N GLU A 27 0.06 -18.23 -26.42
CA GLU A 27 -0.09 -16.84 -25.96
C GLU A 27 -1.27 -16.67 -24.97
N ALA A 28 -2.35 -17.42 -25.20
CA ALA A 28 -3.49 -17.47 -24.30
C ALA A 28 -3.12 -17.89 -22.86
N ALA A 29 -2.15 -18.80 -22.68
CA ALA A 29 -1.72 -19.22 -21.35
C ALA A 29 -1.08 -18.08 -20.55
N SER A 30 -0.33 -17.19 -21.21
CA SER A 30 0.25 -16.00 -20.58
C SER A 30 -0.82 -15.00 -20.13
N GLN A 31 -1.83 -14.77 -20.98
CA GLN A 31 -2.95 -13.89 -20.65
C GLN A 31 -3.78 -14.45 -19.48
N ILE A 32 -4.05 -15.77 -19.50
CA ILE A 32 -4.74 -16.45 -18.40
C ILE A 32 -3.95 -16.33 -17.10
N LYS A 33 -2.63 -16.54 -17.13
CA LYS A 33 -1.78 -16.40 -15.94
C LYS A 33 -1.85 -14.98 -15.37
N THR A 34 -1.75 -13.97 -16.23
CA THR A 34 -1.86 -12.55 -15.82
C THR A 34 -3.23 -12.25 -15.20
N TYR A 35 -4.30 -12.79 -15.79
CA TYR A 35 -5.65 -12.68 -15.26
C TYR A 35 -5.78 -13.33 -13.88
N LEU A 36 -5.26 -14.56 -13.70
CA LEU A 36 -5.29 -15.26 -12.41
C LEU A 36 -4.53 -14.51 -11.32
N GLU A 37 -3.36 -13.94 -11.62
CA GLU A 37 -2.61 -13.10 -10.67
C GLU A 37 -3.38 -11.81 -10.33
N SER A 38 -4.06 -11.21 -11.30
CA SER A 38 -4.93 -10.05 -11.05
C SER A 38 -6.12 -10.42 -10.14
N GLN A 39 -6.70 -11.61 -10.31
CA GLN A 39 -7.75 -12.12 -9.42
C GLN A 39 -7.24 -12.33 -7.99
N LYS A 40 -6.00 -12.81 -7.80
CA LYS A 40 -5.37 -12.93 -6.48
C LYS A 40 -5.23 -11.55 -5.82
N THR A 41 -4.77 -10.53 -6.55
CA THR A 41 -4.74 -9.14 -6.03
C THR A 41 -6.14 -8.67 -5.63
N MET A 42 -7.15 -8.88 -6.49
CA MET A 42 -8.51 -8.44 -6.20
C MET A 42 -9.06 -9.10 -4.92
N GLN A 43 -8.90 -10.41 -4.79
CA GLN A 43 -9.33 -11.16 -3.59
C GLN A 43 -8.60 -10.69 -2.33
N PHE A 44 -7.30 -10.40 -2.45
CA PHE A 44 -6.54 -9.82 -1.34
C PHE A 44 -7.13 -8.49 -0.88
N LEU A 45 -7.35 -7.56 -1.82
CA LEU A 45 -7.90 -6.24 -1.53
C LEU A 45 -9.30 -6.35 -0.93
N MET A 46 -10.18 -7.18 -1.50
CA MET A 46 -11.53 -7.41 -0.98
C MET A 46 -11.54 -8.02 0.43
N GLY A 47 -10.53 -8.81 0.78
CA GLY A 47 -10.39 -9.40 2.10
C GLY A 47 -9.79 -8.46 3.14
N LEU A 48 -9.33 -7.26 2.75
CA LEU A 48 -8.94 -6.22 3.70
C LEU A 48 -10.20 -5.61 4.35
N GLY A 49 -10.13 -5.39 5.66
CA GLY A 49 -11.23 -4.74 6.38
C GLY A 49 -11.22 -3.21 6.23
N GLU A 50 -12.24 -2.56 6.79
CA GLU A 50 -12.44 -1.10 6.73
C GLU A 50 -11.27 -0.27 7.24
N GLN A 51 -10.45 -0.81 8.15
CA GLN A 51 -9.25 -0.15 8.65
C GLN A 51 -8.19 0.10 7.57
N PHE A 52 -8.33 -0.51 6.39
CA PHE A 52 -7.46 -0.30 5.23
C PHE A 52 -8.08 0.61 4.16
N ALA A 53 -9.14 1.37 4.46
CA ALA A 53 -9.82 2.26 3.51
C ALA A 53 -8.86 3.17 2.72
N ASN A 54 -7.79 3.67 3.36
CA ASN A 54 -6.74 4.45 2.70
C ASN A 54 -6.01 3.65 1.61
N VAL A 55 -5.72 2.36 1.86
CA VAL A 55 -5.09 1.47 0.88
C VAL A 55 -6.02 1.24 -0.30
N HIS A 56 -7.32 1.02 -0.04
CA HIS A 56 -8.32 0.92 -1.11
C HIS A 56 -8.37 2.19 -1.96
N SER A 57 -8.42 3.36 -1.32
CA SER A 57 -8.42 4.65 -2.03
C SER A 57 -7.16 4.82 -2.88
N MET A 58 -5.99 4.46 -2.36
CA MET A 58 -4.74 4.51 -3.12
C MET A 58 -4.79 3.61 -4.36
N VAL A 59 -5.31 2.39 -4.24
CA VAL A 59 -5.45 1.47 -5.37
C VAL A 59 -6.43 1.99 -6.41
N ILE A 60 -7.57 2.56 -5.98
CA ILE A 60 -8.57 3.15 -6.90
C ILE A 60 -7.97 4.33 -7.69
N SER A 61 -7.06 5.09 -7.08
CA SER A 61 -6.37 6.20 -7.75
C SER A 61 -5.23 5.78 -8.68
N MET A 62 -4.92 4.48 -8.81
CA MET A 62 -3.89 3.99 -9.73
C MET A 62 -4.48 3.72 -11.12
N ASP A 63 -3.70 3.98 -12.17
CA ASP A 63 -4.12 3.71 -13.56
C ASP A 63 -4.26 2.21 -13.86
N ALA A 64 -3.54 1.36 -13.11
CA ALA A 64 -3.55 -0.09 -13.26
C ALA A 64 -3.58 -0.77 -11.90
N LEU A 65 -4.25 -1.93 -11.83
CA LEU A 65 -4.29 -2.75 -10.63
C LEU A 65 -2.87 -3.20 -10.27
N PRO A 66 -2.41 -2.97 -9.02
CA PRO A 66 -1.08 -3.40 -8.62
C PRO A 66 -0.94 -4.92 -8.61
N GLU A 67 0.28 -5.40 -8.77
CA GLU A 67 0.60 -6.79 -8.45
C GLU A 67 0.38 -7.08 -6.97
N ILE A 68 0.10 -8.34 -6.65
CA ILE A 68 -0.19 -8.81 -5.28
C ILE A 68 0.89 -8.40 -4.27
N ASN A 69 2.17 -8.48 -4.66
CA ASN A 69 3.30 -8.10 -3.80
C ASN A 69 3.31 -6.60 -3.47
N LYS A 70 2.94 -5.76 -4.44
CA LYS A 70 2.84 -4.31 -4.27
C LYS A 70 1.64 -3.97 -3.39
N ALA A 71 0.48 -4.57 -3.64
CA ALA A 71 -0.70 -4.41 -2.79
C ALA A 71 -0.44 -4.83 -1.34
N TYR A 72 0.23 -5.96 -1.12
CA TYR A 72 0.65 -6.42 0.20
C TYR A 72 1.60 -5.42 0.89
N SER A 73 2.58 -4.90 0.15
CA SER A 73 3.52 -3.90 0.67
C SER A 73 2.84 -2.60 1.08
N MET A 74 1.83 -2.15 0.31
CA MET A 74 1.02 -0.98 0.64
C MET A 74 0.25 -1.19 1.95
N ALA A 75 -0.39 -2.36 2.10
CA ALA A 75 -1.13 -2.71 3.32
C ALA A 75 -0.20 -2.81 4.55
N LEU A 76 0.96 -3.44 4.40
CA LEU A 76 1.95 -3.56 5.47
C LEU A 76 2.50 -2.19 5.89
N ARG A 77 2.76 -1.30 4.93
CA ARG A 77 3.20 0.09 5.21
C ARG A 77 2.13 0.86 5.97
N HIS A 78 0.86 0.72 5.57
CA HIS A 78 -0.26 1.35 6.26
C HIS A 78 -0.36 0.87 7.71
N GLU A 79 -0.30 -0.45 7.96
CA GLU A 79 -0.33 -1.03 9.31
C GLU A 79 0.79 -0.46 10.21
N LYS A 80 2.01 -0.36 9.68
CA LYS A 80 3.15 0.24 10.41
C LYS A 80 2.97 1.73 10.67
N GLN A 81 2.44 2.48 9.70
CA GLN A 81 2.21 3.92 9.85
C GLN A 81 1.16 4.21 10.91
N VAL A 82 0.06 3.45 10.93
CA VAL A 82 -0.97 3.55 11.97
C VAL A 82 -0.37 3.23 13.34
N ALA A 83 0.39 2.14 13.47
CA ALA A 83 1.06 1.79 14.72
C ALA A 83 2.02 2.90 15.22
N ALA A 84 2.80 3.50 14.32
CA ALA A 84 3.68 4.62 14.66
C ALA A 84 2.92 5.88 15.11
N SER A 85 1.79 6.20 14.46
CA SER A 85 0.98 7.37 14.82
C SER A 85 0.35 7.27 16.22
N ILE A 86 0.00 6.05 16.66
CA ILE A 86 -0.56 5.81 18.00
C ILE A 86 0.52 5.97 19.09
N SER A 87 1.80 5.76 18.74
CA SER A 87 2.92 5.87 19.69
C SER A 87 3.45 7.29 19.93
N GLN A 88 2.91 8.31 19.24
CA GLN A 88 3.25 9.70 19.54
C GLN A 88 2.28 10.27 20.60
N PRO A 89 2.76 10.68 21.79
CA PRO A 89 1.97 11.61 22.60
C PRO A 89 1.76 12.88 21.77
N ALA A 90 0.55 13.45 21.83
CA ALA A 90 0.17 14.65 21.11
C ALA A 90 1.16 15.79 21.39
N ALA A 91 2.21 15.90 20.57
CA ALA A 91 3.16 17.00 20.61
C ALA A 91 2.57 18.13 19.77
N GLU A 92 1.94 19.07 20.49
CA GLU A 92 1.67 20.43 20.04
C GLU A 92 2.84 20.96 19.21
N THR A 93 2.65 21.07 17.89
CA THR A 93 3.55 21.84 17.03
C THR A 93 2.73 22.76 16.14
N SER A 94 1.93 23.60 16.78
CA SER A 94 1.58 24.91 16.22
C SER A 94 2.58 25.95 16.76
N ALA A 95 3.82 25.85 16.32
CA ALA A 95 4.77 26.96 16.43
C ALA A 95 4.91 27.56 15.05
N ALA A 96 4.15 28.63 14.83
CA ALA A 96 4.12 29.44 13.62
C ALA A 96 5.54 29.74 13.09
N TYR A 97 5.72 29.57 11.78
CA TYR A 97 6.84 30.12 11.02
C TYR A 97 6.81 31.65 11.13
N MET A 98 7.40 32.21 12.19
CA MET A 98 7.67 33.63 12.28
C MET A 98 9.05 33.88 11.68
N ILE A 99 9.07 34.16 10.37
CA ILE A 99 10.23 34.75 9.71
C ILE A 99 10.47 36.12 10.38
N LYS A 100 11.43 36.19 11.30
CA LYS A 100 11.94 37.47 11.79
C LYS A 100 12.63 38.17 10.61
N LYS A 101 11.93 39.08 9.93
CA LYS A 101 12.57 40.06 9.03
C LYS A 101 13.61 40.82 9.85
N PRO A 102 14.88 40.89 9.41
CA PRO A 102 15.88 41.67 10.13
C PRO A 102 15.49 43.16 10.10
N PRO A 103 15.69 43.90 11.20
CA PRO A 103 15.44 45.33 11.22
C PRO A 103 16.44 46.00 10.27
N ILE A 104 15.90 46.78 9.33
CA ILE A 104 16.67 47.64 8.44
C ILE A 104 17.36 48.69 9.32
N SER A 105 18.62 48.47 9.66
CA SER A 105 19.47 49.48 10.30
C SER A 105 20.22 50.25 9.22
N TRP A 106 19.59 51.30 8.68
CA TRP A 106 20.36 52.38 8.08
C TRP A 106 21.04 53.16 9.20
N ARG A 107 22.39 53.09 9.25
CA ARG A 107 23.32 54.12 9.75
C ARG A 107 24.61 53.48 10.25
N LYS A 108 25.74 53.85 9.64
CA LYS A 108 26.94 54.47 10.24
C LYS A 108 27.69 55.16 9.09
N GLU A 109 27.66 56.49 8.97
CA GLU A 109 28.37 57.52 9.75
C GLU A 109 29.66 57.95 9.05
N VAL A 110 29.95 59.26 9.20
CA VAL A 110 31.11 60.06 8.76
C VAL A 110 31.00 60.68 7.37
#